data_AF-A0A1E5JKY6-F1
#
_entry.id   AF-A0A1E5JKY6-F1
#
_cell.length_a   1.000
_cell.length_b   1.000
_cell.length_c   1.000
_cell.angle_alpha   90.00
_cell.angle_beta   90.00
_cell.angle_gamma   90.00
#
_symmetry.space_group_name_H-M   'P 1'
#
loop_
_entity.id
_entity.type
_entity.pdbx_description
1 polymer ?
#
loop_
_entity_poly.entity_id
_entity_poly.type
_entity_poly.pdbx_seq_one_letter_code
_entity_poly.pdbx_strand_id
1 'polypeptide(L)'
;MYMLCFCVPETHLEIVKNAIFDTGAGSVDHYQHCAWQTLGEGQFMPLPGSHAFIGTINQLERVPEYKVEIICTEEQIKAAVAALKKAHPYESPSYQAFRVEMI
;
A
#
# COMPACT_ATOMS: atom_id res chain seq x y z
N MET A 1 1.79 -1.73 18.16
CA MET A 1 2.15 -1.11 16.87
C MET A 1 1.60 -1.97 15.74
N TYR A 2 1.46 -1.41 14.55
CA TYR A 2 1.12 -2.15 13.33
C TYR A 2 2.17 -1.92 12.25
N MET A 3 2.45 -2.95 11.45
CA MET A 3 3.13 -2.81 10.16
C MET A 3 2.07 -2.87 9.06
N LEU A 4 1.87 -1.77 8.35
CA LEU A 4 1.05 -1.70 7.14
C LEU A 4 1.92 -2.06 5.94
N CYS A 5 1.61 -3.18 5.30
CA CYS A 5 2.27 -3.63 4.08
C CYS A 5 1.31 -3.54 2.90
N PHE A 6 1.72 -2.97 1.77
CA PHE A 6 0.89 -2.90 0.57
C PHE A 6 1.74 -2.96 -0.71
N CYS A 7 1.14 -3.36 -1.82
CA CYS A 7 1.77 -3.34 -3.15
C CYS A 7 1.16 -2.24 -4.00
N VAL A 8 1.97 -1.48 -4.73
CA VAL A 8 1.54 -0.35 -5.57
C VAL A 8 2.44 -0.24 -6.83
N PRO A 9 1.89 0.12 -8.00
CA PRO A 9 2.71 0.41 -9.18
C PRO A 9 3.56 1.67 -8.98
N GLU A 10 4.74 1.71 -9.60
CA GLU A 10 5.70 2.82 -9.46
C GLU A 10 5.07 4.20 -9.70
N THR A 11 4.17 4.30 -10.68
CA THR A 11 3.48 5.56 -11.04
C THR A 11 2.68 6.19 -9.90
N HIS A 12 2.25 5.40 -8.91
CA HIS A 12 1.43 5.85 -7.79
C HIS A 12 2.13 5.70 -6.43
N LEU A 13 3.38 5.22 -6.42
CA LEU A 13 4.12 4.92 -5.20
C LEU A 13 4.18 6.12 -4.25
N GLU A 14 4.67 7.27 -4.72
CA GLU A 14 4.80 8.46 -3.88
C GLU A 14 3.44 9.07 -3.50
N ILE A 15 2.46 9.01 -4.41
CA ILE A 15 1.10 9.51 -4.15
C ILE A 15 0.48 8.76 -2.97
N VAL A 16 0.58 7.44 -2.98
CA VAL A 16 0.02 6.59 -1.93
C VAL A 16 0.79 6.74 -0.62
N LYS A 17 2.14 6.76 -0.65
CA LYS A 17 2.94 6.97 0.56
C LYS A 17 2.61 8.30 1.23
N ASN A 18 2.56 9.39 0.46
CA ASN A 18 2.24 10.71 1.02
C ASN A 18 0.84 10.75 1.63
N ALA A 19 -0.16 10.16 0.99
CA ALA A 19 -1.50 10.08 1.55
C ALA A 19 -1.55 9.32 2.89
N ILE A 20 -0.72 8.28 3.06
CA ILE A 20 -0.58 7.56 4.33
C ILE A 20 0.17 8.42 5.36
N PHE A 21 1.24 9.10 4.96
CA PHE A 21 2.02 9.96 5.85
C PHE A 21 1.21 11.15 6.38
N ASP A 22 0.29 11.70 5.57
CA ASP A 22 -0.63 12.77 6.00
C ASP A 22 -1.55 12.35 7.16
N THR A 23 -1.69 11.04 7.44
CA THR A 23 -2.41 10.53 8.62
C THR A 23 -1.54 10.44 9.87
N GLY A 24 -0.26 10.81 9.78
CA GLY A 24 0.76 10.67 10.83
C GLY A 24 1.45 9.30 10.88
N ALA A 25 1.01 8.32 10.07
CA ALA A 25 1.67 7.03 9.96
C ALA A 25 3.10 7.16 9.42
N GLY A 26 3.99 6.22 9.73
CA GLY A 26 5.40 6.33 9.40
C GLY A 26 6.18 7.32 10.28
N SER A 27 5.62 7.70 11.43
CA SER A 27 6.34 8.48 12.44
C SER A 27 6.90 7.55 13.52
N VAL A 28 8.22 7.64 13.77
CA VAL A 28 8.92 6.86 14.81
C VAL A 28 9.91 7.79 15.50
N ASP A 29 9.72 8.02 16.80
CA ASP A 29 10.51 8.96 17.61
C ASP A 29 10.65 10.35 16.94
N HIS A 30 11.84 10.69 16.48
CA HIS A 30 12.18 11.97 15.84
C HIS A 30 12.18 11.90 14.31
N TYR A 31 11.66 10.82 13.72
CA TYR A 31 11.60 10.60 12.28
C TYR A 31 10.16 10.56 11.79
N GLN A 32 9.94 11.09 10.59
CA GLN A 32 8.65 11.07 9.91
C GLN A 32 8.83 10.53 8.50
N HIS A 33 7.73 10.08 7.89
CA HIS A 33 7.71 9.54 6.53
C HIS A 33 8.60 8.30 6.38
N CYS A 34 8.75 7.53 7.46
CA CYS A 34 9.50 6.28 7.48
C CYS A 34 8.73 5.21 6.68
N ALA A 35 9.38 4.66 5.66
CA ALA A 35 8.90 3.51 4.92
C ALA A 35 10.09 2.65 4.47
N TRP A 36 9.88 1.35 4.45
CA TRP A 36 10.71 0.43 3.67
C TRP A 36 10.00 0.11 2.35
N GLN A 37 10.74 -0.06 1.26
CA GLN A 37 10.16 -0.49 -0.01
C GLN A 37 11.08 -1.42 -0.79
N THR A 38 10.48 -2.38 -1.49
CA THR A 38 11.17 -3.33 -2.35
C THR A 38 10.43 -3.45 -3.68
N LEU A 39 11.15 -3.35 -4.81
CA LEU A 39 10.59 -3.63 -6.13
C LEU A 39 10.43 -5.13 -6.33
N GLY A 40 9.27 -5.54 -6.83
CA GLY A 40 8.93 -6.92 -7.18
C GLY A 40 7.99 -7.00 -8.37
N GLU A 41 7.43 -8.18 -8.61
CA GLU A 41 6.46 -8.43 -9.68
C GLU A 41 5.11 -8.81 -9.07
N GLY A 42 4.08 -8.01 -9.37
CA GLY A 42 2.68 -8.31 -9.08
C GLY A 42 2.08 -9.16 -10.20
N GLN A 43 1.18 -10.09 -9.85
CA GLN A 43 0.49 -10.94 -10.81
C GLN A 43 -1.00 -11.02 -10.48
N PHE A 44 -1.85 -10.76 -11.47
CA PHE A 44 -3.30 -10.84 -11.34
C PHE A 44 -3.96 -11.13 -12.68
N MET A 45 -5.23 -11.52 -12.66
CA MET A 45 -6.05 -11.72 -13.86
C MET A 45 -7.38 -11.00 -13.65
N PRO A 46 -7.63 -9.87 -14.33
CA PRO A 46 -8.92 -9.20 -14.27
C PRO A 46 -10.03 -10.13 -14.77
N LEU A 47 -11.11 -10.27 -14.02
CA LEU A 47 -12.28 -11.08 -14.41
C LEU A 47 -13.42 -10.16 -14.90
N PRO A 48 -14.38 -10.67 -15.69
CA PRO A 48 -15.55 -9.89 -16.09
C PRO A 48 -16.23 -9.21 -14.89
N GLY A 49 -16.46 -7.91 -14.99
CA GLY A 49 -16.97 -7.08 -13.89
C GLY A 49 -15.90 -6.31 -13.10
N SER A 50 -14.61 -6.55 -13.36
CA SER A 50 -13.53 -5.77 -12.76
C SER A 50 -13.40 -4.39 -13.42
N HIS A 51 -13.23 -3.32 -12.63
CA HIS A 51 -12.81 -2.01 -13.12
C HIS A 51 -11.29 -1.87 -12.98
N ALA A 52 -10.55 -2.76 -13.65
CA ALA A 52 -9.10 -2.83 -13.52
C ALA A 52 -8.43 -1.56 -14.07
N PHE A 53 -7.55 -0.96 -13.27
CA PHE A 53 -6.75 0.19 -13.69
C PHE A 53 -5.74 -0.17 -14.79
N ILE A 54 -5.18 -1.37 -14.73
CA ILE A 54 -4.26 -1.96 -15.72
C ILE A 54 -4.73 -3.38 -16.01
N GLY A 55 -4.53 -3.82 -17.25
CA GLY A 55 -4.70 -5.20 -17.67
C GLY A 55 -5.91 -5.46 -18.55
N THR A 56 -5.95 -6.64 -19.13
CA THR A 56 -7.02 -7.11 -20.02
C THR A 56 -7.85 -8.20 -19.35
N ILE A 57 -9.18 -8.12 -19.51
CA ILE A 57 -10.10 -9.13 -18.97
C ILE A 57 -9.72 -10.53 -19.46
N ASN A 58 -9.68 -11.49 -18.53
CA ASN A 58 -9.29 -12.89 -18.72
C ASN A 58 -7.85 -13.09 -19.24
N GLN A 59 -6.96 -12.11 -19.06
CA GLN A 59 -5.53 -12.26 -19.33
C GLN A 59 -4.72 -12.17 -18.04
N LEU A 60 -3.71 -13.02 -17.93
CA LEU A 60 -2.79 -12.99 -16.80
C LEU A 60 -1.80 -11.85 -17.01
N GLU A 61 -1.84 -10.88 -16.12
CA GLU A 61 -0.96 -9.73 -16.12
C GLU A 61 0.20 -9.94 -15.15
N ARG A 62 1.37 -9.43 -15.53
CA ARG A 62 2.56 -9.31 -14.67
C ARG A 62 3.11 -7.91 -14.80
N VAL A 63 3.23 -7.21 -13.68
CA VAL A 63 3.65 -5.80 -13.68
C VAL A 63 4.63 -5.53 -12.54
N PRO A 64 5.60 -4.61 -12.73
CA PRO A 64 6.48 -4.18 -11.66
C PRO A 64 5.68 -3.42 -10.60
N GLU A 65 5.82 -3.82 -9.33
CA GLU A 65 5.18 -3.17 -8.19
C GLU A 65 6.16 -3.03 -7.04
N TYR A 66 6.00 -1.97 -6.26
CA TYR A 66 6.68 -1.82 -4.99
C TYR A 66 5.83 -2.41 -3.88
N LYS A 67 6.41 -3.35 -3.12
CA LYS A 67 5.91 -3.66 -1.78
C LYS A 67 6.46 -2.62 -0.83
N VAL A 68 5.58 -1.94 -0.11
CA VAL A 68 5.91 -0.88 0.85
C VAL A 68 5.48 -1.32 2.24
N GLU A 69 6.30 -1.01 3.25
CA GLU A 69 6.07 -1.35 4.65
C GLU A 69 6.22 -0.08 5.50
N ILE A 70 5.18 0.25 6.27
CA ILE A 70 5.09 1.47 7.10
C ILE A 70 4.65 1.09 8.50
N ILE A 71 5.37 1.56 9.52
CA ILE A 71 4.96 1.42 10.93
C ILE A 71 3.87 2.44 11.25
N CYS A 72 2.82 1.97 11.92
CA CYS A 72 1.68 2.76 12.37
C CYS A 72 1.42 2.51 13.86
N THR A 73 0.97 3.54 14.58
CA THR A 73 0.37 3.32 15.91
C THR A 73 -1.04 2.71 15.77
N GLU A 74 -1.62 2.28 16.88
CA GLU A 74 -2.98 1.71 16.91
C GLU A 74 -4.05 2.76 16.56
N GLU A 75 -3.81 4.02 16.90
CA GLU A 75 -4.68 5.15 16.58
C GLU A 75 -4.64 5.49 15.08
N GLN A 76 -3.46 5.32 14.46
CA GLN A 76 -3.22 5.72 13.07
C GLN A 76 -3.63 4.66 12.05
N ILE A 77 -3.52 3.36 12.38
CA ILE A 77 -3.63 2.28 11.38
C ILE A 77 -4.94 2.32 10.58
N LYS A 78 -6.07 2.64 11.21
CA LYS A 78 -7.37 2.73 10.51
C LYS A 78 -7.41 3.88 9.52
N ALA A 79 -6.89 5.05 9.90
CA ALA A 79 -6.81 6.21 9.02
C ALA A 79 -5.83 5.96 7.87
N ALA A 80 -4.67 5.37 8.16
CA ALA A 80 -3.66 4.99 7.17
C ALA A 80 -4.24 4.03 6.11
N VAL A 81 -4.97 3.00 6.53
CA VAL A 81 -5.62 2.05 5.61
C VAL A 81 -6.70 2.74 4.76
N ALA A 82 -7.47 3.68 5.34
CA ALA A 82 -8.45 4.44 4.59
C ALA A 82 -7.79 5.36 3.55
N ALA A 83 -6.70 6.03 3.92
CA ALA A 83 -5.93 6.89 3.02
C ALA A 83 -5.29 6.08 1.89
N LEU A 84 -4.67 4.94 2.21
CA LEU A 84 -4.18 3.96 1.23
C LEU A 84 -5.28 3.63 0.21
N LYS A 85 -6.44 3.14 0.67
CA LYS A 85 -7.54 2.75 -0.23
C LYS A 85 -8.04 3.87 -1.12
N LYS A 86 -8.04 5.10 -0.61
CA LYS A 86 -8.51 6.28 -1.36
C LYS A 86 -7.52 6.74 -2.42
N ALA A 87 -6.22 6.69 -2.11
CA ALA A 87 -5.16 7.17 -3.00
C ALA A 87 -4.68 6.10 -4.00
N HIS A 88 -4.93 4.83 -3.71
CA HIS A 88 -4.46 3.73 -4.54
C HIS A 88 -5.17 3.69 -5.91
N PRO A 89 -4.45 3.42 -7.02
CA PRO A 89 -5.06 3.38 -8.35
C PRO A 89 -5.99 2.19 -8.56
N TYR A 90 -5.72 1.07 -7.90
CA TYR A 90 -6.54 -0.14 -8.03
C TYR A 90 -7.80 -0.03 -7.19
N GLU A 91 -8.92 -0.50 -7.75
CA GLU A 91 -10.21 -0.61 -7.06
C GLU A 91 -10.10 -1.39 -5.74
N SER A 92 -9.31 -2.46 -5.73
CA SER A 92 -9.04 -3.30 -4.56
C SER A 92 -7.53 -3.43 -4.33
N PRO A 93 -6.90 -2.51 -3.56
CA PRO A 93 -5.49 -2.63 -3.23
C PRO A 93 -5.20 -3.88 -2.40
N SER A 94 -4.10 -4.57 -2.71
CA SER A 94 -3.57 -5.64 -1.86
C SER A 94 -2.80 -5.02 -0.70
N TYR A 95 -3.25 -5.27 0.54
CA TYR A 95 -2.58 -4.81 1.74
C TYR A 95 -2.80 -5.74 2.94
N GLN A 96 -1.93 -5.62 3.92
CA GLN A 96 -1.94 -6.37 5.18
C GLN A 96 -1.59 -5.41 6.32
N ALA A 97 -2.21 -5.62 7.49
CA ALA A 97 -1.84 -4.92 8.71
C ALA A 97 -1.46 -5.96 9.77
N PHE A 98 -0.17 -6.05 10.07
CA PHE A 98 0.34 -6.98 11.08
C PHE A 98 0.49 -6.26 12.41
N ARG A 99 -0.03 -6.84 13.50
CA ARG A 99 0.31 -6.34 14.83
C ARG A 99 1.77 -6.71 15.12
N VAL A 100 2.59 -5.74 15.52
CA VAL A 100 4.01 -5.93 15.79
C VAL A 100 4.38 -5.38 17.17
N GLU A 101 5.39 -6.00 17.76
CA GLU A 101 6.02 -5.58 19.01
C GLU A 101 7.34 -4.88 18.69
N MET A 102 7.65 -3.82 19.44
CA MET A 102 8.95 -3.14 19.39
C MET A 102 9.66 -3.51 20.68
N ILE A 103 10.79 -4.22 20.58
CA ILE A 103 11.58 -4.72 21.70
C ILE A 103 12.91 -3.97 21.73
#